data_AF-A0A8K0XGK6-F1
#
_entry.id   AF-A0A8K0XGK6-F1
#
_cell.length_a   1.000
_cell.length_b   1.000
_cell.length_c   1.000
_cell.angle_alpha   90.00
_cell.angle_beta   90.00
_cell.angle_gamma   90.00
#
_symmetry.space_group_name_H-M   'P 1'
#
loop_
_entity.id
_entity.type
_entity.pdbx_description
1 polymer ?
#
loop_
_entity_poly.entity_id
_entity_poly.type
_entity_poly.pdbx_seq_one_letter_code
_entity_poly.pdbx_strand_id
1 'polypeptide(L)'
;MSANKVSTSTSSGDPKLVVVYFVERSTGVMVQVKSNDTLQTVRETVHRKAKAQVANHWTSSGRPDSTKYLHPDPSSIQFASAQHGFNHFIDKQDDARQIGQIYDDEDPIVAIAHSPLSAPIDGDAIYRPYMLQSPLNDQTNRQRQLDVEAIQEMIRGAIKTERVAFEKARERDLAKFEKTVGKFEKRLQQAHDARVQAEQARAQADGARVQAEKARDRAEQARERVDQARDRADQARAKDRIKFEEMLRKETMERQRLEIDVSAVRKELASVKSENHNLQAHLADASRWLVSKDTEALDRVRLRHMLTVAQENLALATSVATSRYDASILWRRALGPSEELSDRLKKAHSLLNQQHVQLDERAQAFVKSGPGMKLVVEARSTIRALGDNVAHPPQISRDVFHVAVARHPEFEGMQAIENFVCD
;
A
#
# COMPACT_ATOMS: atom_id res chain seq x y z
N MET A 1 5.26 -51.91 -7.61
CA MET A 1 6.49 -52.63 -7.22
C MET A 1 7.61 -52.17 -8.15
N SER A 2 8.36 -51.15 -7.74
CA SER A 2 9.56 -50.70 -8.44
C SER A 2 10.72 -50.84 -7.45
N ALA A 3 11.66 -51.71 -7.78
CA ALA A 3 12.83 -52.00 -6.97
C ALA A 3 13.84 -50.84 -7.09
N ASN A 4 14.06 -50.12 -5.99
CA ASN A 4 15.14 -49.16 -5.87
C ASN A 4 16.45 -49.93 -5.69
N LYS A 5 17.33 -49.81 -6.69
CA LYS A 5 18.70 -50.28 -6.68
C LYS A 5 19.46 -49.43 -5.64
N VAL A 6 19.84 -50.04 -4.53
CA VAL A 6 20.70 -49.41 -3.51
C VAL A 6 22.08 -49.25 -4.14
N SER A 7 22.36 -48.05 -4.62
CA SER A 7 23.71 -47.60 -4.91
C SER A 7 24.45 -47.51 -3.57
N THR A 8 25.39 -48.41 -3.33
CA THR A 8 26.37 -48.23 -2.25
C THR A 8 27.05 -46.89 -2.49
N SER A 9 26.76 -45.93 -1.61
CA SER A 9 27.45 -44.65 -1.56
C SER A 9 28.93 -44.95 -1.36
N THR A 10 29.70 -44.83 -2.44
CA THR A 10 31.15 -44.67 -2.38
C THR A 10 31.41 -43.55 -1.39
N SER A 11 32.11 -43.88 -0.31
CA SER A 11 32.52 -42.94 0.72
C SER A 11 33.04 -41.67 0.06
N SER A 12 32.49 -40.54 0.50
CA SER A 12 33.08 -39.21 0.30
C SER A 12 34.59 -39.35 0.48
N GLY A 13 35.34 -39.14 -0.61
CA GLY A 13 36.79 -39.35 -0.64
C GLY A 13 37.47 -38.35 0.26
N ASP A 14 37.63 -38.73 1.53
CA ASP A 14 38.33 -37.93 2.51
C ASP A 14 39.74 -37.61 2.00
N PRO A 15 40.20 -36.36 2.13
CA PRO A 15 41.48 -35.95 1.57
C PRO A 15 42.61 -36.70 2.28
N LYS A 16 43.45 -37.39 1.50
CA LYS A 16 44.68 -38.01 1.99
C LYS A 16 45.80 -36.98 2.08
N LEU A 17 46.59 -37.08 3.13
CA LEU A 17 47.73 -36.21 3.38
C LEU A 17 49.00 -36.86 2.82
N VAL A 18 49.61 -36.22 1.83
CA VAL A 18 50.89 -36.65 1.26
C VAL A 18 51.99 -35.72 1.78
N VAL A 19 53.00 -36.28 2.43
CA VAL A 19 54.18 -35.52 2.89
C VAL A 19 55.25 -35.55 1.82
N VAL A 20 55.55 -34.40 1.23
CA VAL A 20 56.52 -34.27 0.14
C VAL A 20 57.87 -33.84 0.67
N TYR A 21 58.90 -34.65 0.47
CA TYR A 21 60.30 -34.33 0.84
C TYR A 21 61.14 -33.96 -0.38
N PHE A 22 61.99 -32.95 -0.19
CA PHE A 22 63.01 -32.53 -1.14
C PHE A 22 64.39 -32.91 -0.61
N VAL A 23 65.13 -33.70 -1.39
CA VAL A 23 66.35 -34.40 -0.95
C VAL A 23 67.45 -33.44 -0.50
N GLU A 24 67.60 -32.27 -1.11
CA GLU A 24 68.76 -31.42 -0.85
C GLU A 24 68.71 -30.62 0.47
N ARG A 25 67.56 -30.47 1.16
CA ARG A 25 67.48 -29.69 2.42
C ARG A 25 66.47 -30.16 3.48
N SER A 26 65.92 -31.37 3.38
CA SER A 26 65.02 -31.94 4.40
C SER A 26 63.77 -31.09 4.70
N THR A 27 63.30 -30.26 3.77
CA THR A 27 62.05 -29.53 3.93
C THR A 27 60.88 -30.39 3.46
N GLY A 28 59.89 -30.58 4.33
CA GLY A 28 58.65 -31.30 4.03
C GLY A 28 57.49 -30.34 3.74
N VAL A 29 56.64 -30.64 2.76
CA VAL A 29 55.35 -29.95 2.54
C VAL A 29 54.23 -30.97 2.58
N MET A 30 53.17 -30.66 3.33
CA MET A 30 51.96 -31.48 3.34
C MET A 30 51.03 -31.05 2.20
N VAL A 31 50.64 -32.00 1.36
CA VAL A 31 49.72 -31.80 0.23
C VAL A 31 48.50 -32.68 0.44
N GLN A 32 47.30 -32.07 0.45
CA GLN A 32 46.06 -32.82 0.47
C GLN A 32 45.69 -33.23 -0.96
N VAL A 33 45.44 -34.53 -1.16
CA VAL A 33 44.99 -35.12 -2.43
C VAL A 33 43.72 -35.92 -2.18
N LYS A 34 42.87 -36.10 -3.18
CA LYS A 34 41.63 -36.85 -2.99
C LYS A 34 41.89 -38.34 -3.23
N SER A 35 41.22 -39.22 -2.47
CA SER A 35 41.37 -40.67 -2.64
C SER A 35 40.99 -41.17 -4.04
N ASN A 36 40.17 -40.42 -4.78
CA ASN A 36 39.77 -40.73 -6.16
C ASN A 36 40.68 -40.10 -7.24
N ASP A 37 41.70 -39.33 -6.86
CA ASP A 37 42.69 -38.82 -7.81
C ASP A 37 43.54 -40.00 -8.33
N THR A 38 43.88 -39.96 -9.62
CA THR A 38 44.79 -40.95 -10.20
C THR A 38 46.23 -40.68 -9.77
N LEU A 39 47.09 -41.69 -9.80
CA LEU A 39 48.50 -41.54 -9.45
C LEU A 39 49.18 -40.42 -10.26
N GLN A 40 48.85 -40.28 -11.55
CA GLN A 40 49.33 -39.18 -12.40
C GLN A 40 48.87 -37.81 -11.88
N THR A 41 47.58 -37.64 -11.58
CA THR A 41 47.04 -36.37 -11.05
C THR A 41 47.69 -36.00 -9.72
N VAL A 42 47.99 -36.99 -8.88
CA VAL A 42 48.69 -36.79 -7.62
C VAL A 42 50.15 -36.39 -7.84
N ARG A 43 50.87 -37.01 -8.79
CA ARG A 43 52.23 -36.58 -9.19
C ARG A 43 52.25 -35.13 -9.67
N GLU A 44 51.33 -34.75 -10.55
CA GLU A 44 51.24 -33.38 -11.06
C GLU A 44 50.93 -32.37 -9.95
N THR A 45 50.07 -32.76 -8.99
CA THR A 45 49.70 -31.90 -7.86
C THR A 45 50.86 -31.75 -6.88
N VAL A 46 51.52 -32.85 -6.51
CA VAL A 46 52.72 -32.85 -5.67
C VAL A 46 53.85 -32.08 -6.33
N HIS A 47 54.12 -32.33 -7.62
CA HIS A 47 55.18 -31.65 -8.39
C HIS A 47 54.95 -30.15 -8.50
N ARG A 48 53.71 -29.71 -8.77
CA ARG A 48 53.36 -28.29 -8.82
C ARG A 48 53.51 -27.61 -7.46
N LYS A 49 53.08 -28.26 -6.37
CA LYS A 49 53.24 -27.73 -4.99
C LYS A 49 54.70 -27.69 -4.57
N ALA A 50 55.45 -28.73 -4.91
CA ALA A 50 56.90 -28.81 -4.78
C ALA A 50 57.59 -27.65 -5.47
N LYS A 51 57.30 -27.44 -6.75
CA LYS A 51 57.87 -26.36 -7.57
C LYS A 51 57.57 -24.99 -6.97
N ALA A 52 56.34 -24.77 -6.51
CA ALA A 52 55.95 -23.54 -5.85
C ALA A 52 56.70 -23.33 -4.52
N GLN A 53 56.90 -24.39 -3.72
CA GLN A 53 57.64 -24.28 -2.46
C GLN A 53 59.12 -24.01 -2.70
N VAL A 54 59.75 -24.73 -3.64
CA VAL A 54 61.15 -24.52 -4.02
C VAL A 54 61.34 -23.09 -4.54
N ALA A 55 60.43 -22.63 -5.40
CA ALA A 55 60.43 -21.24 -5.84
C ALA A 55 60.33 -20.27 -4.65
N ASN A 56 59.33 -20.43 -3.77
CA ASN A 56 59.13 -19.52 -2.63
C ASN A 56 60.30 -19.49 -1.65
N HIS A 57 60.89 -20.64 -1.33
CA HIS A 57 61.98 -20.71 -0.35
C HIS A 57 63.34 -20.31 -0.94
N TRP A 58 63.56 -20.51 -2.24
CA TRP A 58 64.89 -20.37 -2.83
C TRP A 58 65.02 -19.10 -3.69
N THR A 59 63.93 -18.53 -4.20
CA THR A 59 63.98 -17.21 -4.86
C THR A 59 64.26 -16.07 -3.88
N SER A 60 63.91 -16.20 -2.61
CA SER A 60 64.32 -15.28 -1.53
C SER A 60 65.83 -15.25 -1.28
N SER A 61 66.60 -16.18 -1.87
CA SER A 61 68.07 -16.24 -1.76
C SER A 61 68.83 -15.69 -2.99
N GLY A 62 68.13 -15.05 -3.94
CA GLY A 62 68.75 -14.34 -5.06
C GLY A 62 69.27 -15.22 -6.21
N ARG A 63 68.85 -16.49 -6.29
CA ARG A 63 69.20 -17.39 -7.42
C ARG A 63 67.98 -17.56 -8.36
N PRO A 64 68.07 -17.27 -9.68
CA PRO A 64 66.88 -17.07 -10.51
C PRO A 64 66.30 -18.33 -11.16
N ASP A 65 66.77 -19.54 -10.87
CA ASP A 65 66.39 -20.72 -11.67
C ASP A 65 65.96 -21.93 -10.82
N SER A 66 64.67 -21.97 -10.50
CA SER A 66 64.03 -23.10 -9.80
C SER A 66 64.03 -24.41 -10.61
N THR A 67 64.31 -24.35 -11.92
CA THR A 67 64.33 -25.54 -12.78
C THR A 67 65.57 -26.41 -12.59
N LYS A 68 66.60 -25.91 -11.90
CA LYS A 68 67.81 -26.66 -11.57
C LYS A 68 67.65 -27.63 -10.39
N TYR A 69 66.57 -27.50 -9.62
CA TYR A 69 66.47 -28.12 -8.29
C TYR A 69 65.30 -29.08 -8.14
N LEU A 70 64.38 -29.07 -9.11
CA LEU A 70 63.29 -30.02 -9.20
C LEU A 70 63.23 -30.53 -10.64
N HIS A 71 63.22 -31.86 -10.79
CA HIS A 71 63.17 -32.48 -12.12
C HIS A 71 61.93 -31.97 -12.89
N PRO A 72 62.04 -31.60 -14.17
CA PRO A 72 60.95 -30.94 -14.89
C PRO A 72 59.73 -31.85 -15.12
N ASP A 73 59.94 -33.16 -15.16
CA ASP A 73 58.90 -34.17 -15.36
C ASP A 73 58.25 -34.59 -14.02
N PRO A 74 56.92 -34.42 -13.83
CA PRO A 74 56.18 -34.94 -12.69
C PRO A 74 56.29 -36.46 -12.50
N SER A 75 56.58 -37.23 -13.55
CA SER A 75 56.76 -38.68 -13.46
C SER A 75 57.93 -39.08 -12.56
N SER A 76 58.89 -38.17 -12.34
CA SER A 76 60.02 -38.36 -11.43
C SER A 76 59.65 -38.41 -9.94
N ILE A 77 58.43 -38.05 -9.56
CA ILE A 77 57.99 -38.12 -8.16
C ILE A 77 57.80 -39.60 -7.77
N GLN A 78 58.58 -40.03 -6.79
CA GLN A 78 58.46 -41.36 -6.20
C GLN A 78 57.59 -41.31 -4.96
N PHE A 79 56.75 -42.33 -4.76
CA PHE A 79 55.95 -42.46 -3.54
C PHE A 79 56.45 -43.65 -2.73
N ALA A 80 56.46 -43.47 -1.42
CA ALA A 80 56.72 -44.48 -0.44
C ALA A 80 55.63 -44.47 0.60
N SER A 81 55.35 -45.64 1.15
CA SER A 81 54.39 -45.77 2.24
C SER A 81 54.98 -46.60 3.37
N ALA A 82 54.55 -46.36 4.60
CA ALA A 82 55.10 -47.07 5.75
C ALA A 82 54.85 -48.58 5.66
N GLN A 83 53.68 -48.97 5.16
CA GLN A 83 53.31 -50.39 5.02
C GLN A 83 53.83 -51.03 3.72
N HIS A 84 53.92 -50.25 2.64
CA HIS A 84 54.17 -50.78 1.29
C HIS A 84 55.58 -50.50 0.75
N GLY A 85 56.42 -49.77 1.49
CA GLY A 85 57.78 -49.43 1.07
C GLY A 85 57.85 -48.48 -0.13
N PHE A 86 59.01 -48.45 -0.80
CA PHE A 86 59.20 -47.68 -2.04
C PHE A 86 58.61 -48.45 -3.22
N ASN A 87 57.48 -47.99 -3.73
CA ASN A 87 56.89 -48.59 -4.92
C ASN A 87 57.42 -47.88 -6.18
N HIS A 88 58.24 -48.59 -6.94
CA HIS A 88 58.64 -48.21 -8.29
C HIS A 88 57.46 -48.50 -9.24
N PHE A 89 56.46 -47.61 -9.28
CA PHE A 89 55.41 -47.63 -10.32
C PHE A 89 56.03 -47.19 -11.65
N ILE A 90 56.71 -48.12 -12.32
CA ILE A 90 57.44 -47.89 -13.57
C ILE A 90 56.50 -48.04 -14.78
N ASP A 91 55.38 -48.77 -14.64
CA ASP A 91 54.45 -49.02 -15.74
C ASP A 91 53.38 -47.91 -15.83
N LYS A 92 53.18 -47.37 -17.04
CA LYS A 92 52.14 -46.38 -17.35
C LYS A 92 50.73 -46.90 -17.05
N GLN A 93 50.55 -48.21 -16.92
CA GLN A 93 49.27 -48.81 -16.52
C GLN A 93 48.87 -48.49 -15.07
N ASP A 94 49.84 -48.25 -14.18
CA ASP A 94 49.56 -47.89 -12.78
C ASP A 94 49.10 -46.44 -12.62
N ASP A 95 49.38 -45.58 -13.60
CA ASP A 95 48.98 -44.17 -13.59
C ASP A 95 47.46 -43.96 -13.70
N ALA A 96 46.74 -44.99 -14.18
CA ALA A 96 45.28 -45.01 -14.22
C ALA A 96 44.64 -45.47 -12.90
N ARG A 97 45.41 -46.04 -11.97
CA ARG A 97 44.90 -46.47 -10.66
C ARG A 97 44.70 -45.28 -9.74
N GLN A 98 43.64 -45.34 -8.93
CA GLN A 98 43.33 -44.29 -7.94
C GLN A 98 44.18 -44.47 -6.69
N ILE A 99 44.55 -43.37 -6.02
CA ILE A 99 45.35 -43.43 -4.79
C ILE A 99 44.72 -44.30 -3.71
N GLY A 100 43.39 -44.23 -3.55
CA GLY A 100 42.66 -45.10 -2.59
C GLY A 100 42.69 -46.58 -2.92
N GLN A 101 43.10 -46.98 -4.13
CA GLN A 101 43.30 -48.38 -4.52
C GLN A 101 44.73 -48.87 -4.27
N ILE A 102 45.69 -47.93 -4.15
CA ILE A 102 47.11 -48.22 -3.97
C ILE A 102 47.49 -48.15 -2.49
N TYR A 103 46.87 -47.24 -1.73
CA TYR A 103 47.17 -47.00 -0.33
C TYR A 103 45.88 -46.99 0.50
N ASP A 104 45.92 -47.66 1.66
CA ASP A 104 44.83 -47.69 2.63
C ASP A 104 44.62 -46.32 3.31
N ASP A 105 43.48 -46.12 3.97
CA ASP A 105 43.11 -44.81 4.57
C ASP A 105 43.96 -44.41 5.78
N GLU A 106 44.67 -45.36 6.41
CA GLU A 106 45.55 -45.11 7.55
C GLU A 106 47.05 -45.07 7.18
N ASP A 107 47.41 -45.28 5.92
CA ASP A 107 48.82 -45.40 5.50
C ASP A 107 49.39 -44.02 5.11
N PRO A 108 50.38 -43.47 5.86
CA PRO A 108 50.94 -42.16 5.57
C PRO A 108 51.78 -42.22 4.28
N ILE A 109 51.33 -41.50 3.26
CA ILE A 109 52.00 -41.45 1.96
C ILE A 109 53.10 -40.39 1.99
N VAL A 110 54.32 -40.82 1.65
CA VAL A 110 55.49 -39.96 1.51
C VAL A 110 55.85 -39.84 0.03
N ALA A 111 55.97 -38.62 -0.48
CA ALA A 111 56.42 -38.37 -1.84
C ALA A 111 57.85 -37.79 -1.82
N ILE A 112 58.72 -38.30 -2.68
CA ILE A 112 60.09 -37.81 -2.85
C ILE A 112 60.21 -37.19 -4.23
N ALA A 113 60.63 -35.92 -4.23
CA ALA A 113 60.83 -35.14 -5.43
C ALA A 113 62.33 -34.99 -5.72
N HIS A 114 62.78 -35.54 -6.84
CA HIS A 114 64.19 -35.57 -7.21
C HIS A 114 64.65 -34.27 -7.89
N SER A 115 65.91 -33.91 -7.66
CA SER A 115 66.61 -32.86 -8.39
C SER A 115 67.16 -33.43 -9.71
N PRO A 116 67.20 -32.67 -10.82
CA PRO A 116 67.81 -33.14 -12.07
C PRO A 116 69.34 -33.34 -11.95
N LEU A 117 69.95 -32.88 -10.86
CA LEU A 117 71.38 -33.06 -10.55
C LEU A 117 71.68 -34.30 -9.70
N SER A 118 70.65 -34.94 -9.13
CA SER A 118 70.82 -36.23 -8.45
C SER A 118 71.01 -37.33 -9.49
N ALA A 119 72.16 -38.02 -9.47
CA ALA A 119 72.35 -39.24 -10.24
C ALA A 119 71.26 -40.27 -9.85
N PRO A 120 70.76 -41.10 -10.79
CA PRO A 120 69.78 -42.12 -10.46
C PRO A 120 70.34 -42.99 -9.33
N ILE A 121 69.64 -43.00 -8.18
CA ILE A 121 69.98 -43.88 -7.08
C ILE A 121 69.69 -45.30 -7.58
N ASP A 122 70.75 -46.07 -7.81
CA ASP A 122 70.65 -47.48 -8.14
C ASP A 122 69.97 -48.20 -6.96
N GLY A 123 68.86 -48.88 -7.26
CA GLY A 123 67.84 -49.30 -6.29
C GLY A 123 68.25 -50.42 -5.32
N ASP A 124 69.54 -50.79 -5.27
CA ASP A 124 70.04 -51.95 -4.53
C ASP A 124 70.98 -51.60 -3.36
N ALA A 125 71.08 -50.33 -2.97
CA ALA A 125 72.01 -49.89 -1.92
C ALA A 125 71.37 -49.00 -0.85
N ILE A 126 70.52 -49.58 0.02
CA ILE A 126 70.30 -49.04 1.37
C ILE A 126 70.62 -50.14 2.38
N TYR A 127 71.88 -50.10 2.82
CA TYR A 127 72.47 -50.97 3.83
C TYR A 127 71.90 -50.69 5.22
N ARG A 128 71.68 -51.78 5.96
CA ARG A 128 71.47 -51.85 7.41
C ARG A 128 72.60 -51.12 8.16
N PRO A 129 72.34 -50.48 9.31
CA PRO A 129 73.42 -49.99 10.16
C PRO A 129 74.06 -51.18 10.90
N TYR A 130 75.23 -51.56 10.41
CA TYR A 130 76.27 -52.21 11.21
C TYR A 130 77.02 -51.14 12.00
N MET A 131 77.22 -51.36 13.29
CA MET A 131 78.33 -50.79 14.05
C MET A 131 79.05 -51.94 14.75
N LEU A 132 80.27 -52.21 14.24
CA LEU A 132 81.52 -52.48 14.98
C LEU A 132 81.55 -53.78 15.83
N GLN A 133 82.16 -54.91 15.41
CA GLN A 133 83.62 -55.18 15.23
C GLN A 133 84.47 -54.51 16.33
N SER A 134 85.31 -55.18 17.13
CA SER A 134 86.28 -56.27 16.90
C SER A 134 87.14 -56.40 18.20
N PRO A 135 88.23 -57.20 18.31
CA PRO A 135 88.52 -58.58 17.92
C PRO A 135 89.27 -59.38 19.04
N LEU A 136 89.68 -60.61 18.68
CA LEU A 136 90.77 -61.43 19.23
C LEU A 136 90.46 -62.51 20.30
N ASN A 137 90.93 -63.70 19.91
CA ASN A 137 91.49 -64.79 20.72
C ASN A 137 90.57 -65.95 21.13
N ASP A 138 90.32 -66.80 20.14
CA ASP A 138 90.54 -68.24 20.28
C ASP A 138 91.97 -68.52 20.77
N GLN A 139 92.10 -69.05 21.98
CA GLN A 139 93.09 -70.05 22.45
C GLN A 139 93.27 -69.92 23.96
N THR A 140 92.40 -70.57 24.74
CA THR A 140 92.79 -71.14 26.05
C THR A 140 91.70 -72.08 26.55
N ASN A 141 91.42 -73.10 25.73
CA ASN A 141 90.78 -74.32 26.19
C ASN A 141 91.82 -75.11 27.01
N ARG A 142 91.76 -74.96 28.34
CA ARG A 142 92.20 -75.91 29.40
C ARG A 142 92.45 -75.13 30.70
N GLN A 143 91.38 -74.81 31.45
CA GLN A 143 91.36 -74.65 32.92
C GLN A 143 89.94 -74.29 33.45
N ARG A 144 88.86 -74.88 32.90
CA ARG A 144 87.48 -74.67 33.40
C ARG A 144 86.95 -75.96 34.01
N GLN A 145 87.23 -76.22 35.29
CA GLN A 145 86.47 -77.23 36.03
C GLN A 145 86.49 -77.13 37.56
N LEU A 146 86.97 -76.03 38.15
CA LEU A 146 86.80 -75.71 39.57
C LEU A 146 86.51 -74.20 39.64
N ASP A 147 85.41 -73.80 40.30
CA ASP A 147 84.79 -72.45 40.40
C ASP A 147 83.52 -72.16 39.55
N VAL A 148 82.87 -73.18 38.97
CA VAL A 148 81.53 -73.00 38.34
C VAL A 148 80.40 -73.03 39.38
N GLU A 149 80.55 -73.73 40.51
CA GLU A 149 79.50 -73.79 41.55
C GLU A 149 79.38 -72.52 42.39
N ALA A 150 80.50 -71.84 42.70
CA ALA A 150 80.49 -70.58 43.46
C ALA A 150 79.85 -69.42 42.67
N ILE A 151 80.07 -69.38 41.35
CA ILE A 151 79.46 -68.39 40.46
C ILE A 151 77.96 -68.69 40.26
N GLN A 152 77.55 -69.96 40.20
CA GLN A 152 76.13 -70.33 40.10
C GLN A 152 75.33 -70.04 41.38
N GLU A 153 75.91 -70.21 42.56
CA GLU A 153 75.31 -69.79 43.84
C GLU A 153 75.17 -68.27 43.94
N MET A 154 76.20 -67.53 43.53
CA MET A 154 76.17 -66.06 43.49
C MET A 154 75.12 -65.53 42.50
N ILE A 155 74.99 -66.15 41.32
CA ILE A 155 73.96 -65.83 40.33
C ILE A 155 72.57 -66.19 40.86
N ARG A 156 72.37 -67.35 41.52
CA ARG A 156 71.09 -67.70 42.15
C ARG A 156 70.71 -66.73 43.27
N GLY A 157 71.67 -66.28 44.07
CA GLY A 157 71.47 -65.25 45.10
C GLY A 157 71.08 -63.90 44.50
N ALA A 158 71.80 -63.45 43.47
CA ALA A 158 71.50 -62.21 42.75
C ALA A 158 70.12 -62.26 42.08
N ILE A 159 69.77 -63.35 41.38
CA ILE A 159 68.46 -63.54 40.75
C ILE A 159 67.33 -63.54 41.80
N LYS A 160 67.52 -64.17 42.97
CA LYS A 160 66.52 -64.13 44.05
C LYS A 160 66.34 -62.71 44.58
N THR A 161 67.43 -61.97 44.76
CA THR A 161 67.39 -60.61 45.30
C THR A 161 66.77 -59.63 44.31
N GLU A 162 67.11 -59.76 43.04
CA GLU A 162 66.55 -58.98 41.93
C GLU A 162 65.07 -59.31 41.70
N ARG A 163 64.67 -60.58 41.82
CA ARG A 163 63.26 -61.00 41.75
C ARG A 163 62.44 -60.39 42.88
N VAL A 164 62.93 -60.40 44.12
CA VAL A 164 62.25 -59.75 45.26
C VAL A 164 62.18 -58.24 45.07
N ALA A 165 63.25 -57.60 44.57
CA ALA A 165 63.24 -56.17 44.26
C ALA A 165 62.26 -55.81 43.14
N PHE A 166 62.19 -56.63 42.09
CA PHE A 166 61.27 -56.48 40.98
C PHE A 166 59.80 -56.68 41.40
N GLU A 167 59.51 -57.71 42.20
CA GLU A 167 58.16 -57.96 42.75
C GLU A 167 57.71 -56.76 43.61
N LYS A 168 58.60 -56.23 44.46
CA LYS A 168 58.33 -55.04 45.28
C LYS A 168 58.17 -53.76 44.46
N ALA A 169 58.89 -53.61 43.35
CA ALA A 169 58.71 -52.50 42.43
C ALA A 169 57.36 -52.60 41.70
N ARG A 170 57.02 -53.81 41.24
CA ARG A 170 55.74 -54.13 40.61
C ARG A 170 54.56 -53.85 41.54
N GLU A 171 54.63 -54.25 42.81
CA GLU A 171 53.59 -53.93 43.81
C GLU A 171 53.42 -52.43 44.02
N ARG A 172 54.52 -51.67 44.08
CA ARG A 172 54.46 -50.19 44.18
C ARG A 172 53.82 -49.56 42.96
N ASP A 173 54.13 -50.07 41.77
CA ASP A 173 53.59 -49.53 40.53
C ASP A 173 52.13 -49.95 40.31
N LEU A 174 51.72 -51.15 40.74
CA LEU A 174 50.33 -51.58 40.86
C LEU A 174 49.55 -50.65 41.81
N ALA A 175 50.08 -50.39 43.01
CA ALA A 175 49.43 -49.49 43.96
C ALA A 175 49.30 -48.05 43.44
N LYS A 176 50.30 -47.54 42.71
CA LYS A 176 50.22 -46.24 42.02
C LYS A 176 49.17 -46.27 40.92
N PHE A 177 49.13 -47.34 40.12
CA PHE A 177 48.18 -47.53 39.04
C PHE A 177 46.74 -47.56 39.57
N GLU A 178 46.45 -48.38 40.58
CA GLU A 178 45.14 -48.43 41.25
C GLU A 178 44.73 -47.05 41.78
N LYS A 179 45.65 -46.30 42.40
CA LYS A 179 45.39 -44.93 42.85
C LYS A 179 45.08 -43.98 41.69
N THR A 180 45.72 -44.15 40.53
CA THR A 180 45.41 -43.35 39.33
C THR A 180 44.08 -43.74 38.70
N VAL A 181 43.75 -45.03 38.65
CA VAL A 181 42.46 -45.54 38.16
C VAL A 181 41.33 -45.02 39.04
N GLY A 182 41.43 -45.13 40.37
CA GLY A 182 40.41 -44.61 41.28
C GLY A 182 40.22 -43.09 41.18
N LYS A 183 41.29 -42.32 40.90
CA LYS A 183 41.16 -40.88 40.58
C LYS A 183 40.46 -40.65 39.25
N PHE A 184 40.71 -41.49 38.24
CA PHE A 184 40.09 -41.39 36.93
C PHE A 184 38.59 -41.74 37.00
N GLU A 185 38.23 -42.81 37.70
CA GLU A 185 36.83 -43.20 37.97
C GLU A 185 36.07 -42.09 38.68
N LYS A 186 36.66 -41.48 39.73
CA LYS A 186 36.04 -40.35 40.42
C LYS A 186 35.81 -39.15 39.48
N ARG A 187 36.75 -38.85 38.58
CA ARG A 187 36.60 -37.79 37.58
C ARG A 187 35.53 -38.13 36.53
N LEU A 188 35.47 -39.38 36.08
CA LEU A 188 34.43 -39.86 35.17
C LEU A 188 33.05 -39.72 35.80
N GLN A 189 32.88 -40.12 37.07
CA GLN A 189 31.62 -39.96 37.77
C GLN A 189 31.23 -38.49 37.91
N GLN A 190 32.17 -37.61 38.29
CA GLN A 190 31.92 -36.17 38.36
C GLN A 190 31.53 -35.57 37.00
N ALA A 191 32.18 -36.01 35.92
CA ALA A 191 31.84 -35.57 34.57
C ALA A 191 30.45 -36.07 34.14
N HIS A 192 30.08 -37.29 34.51
CA HIS A 192 28.76 -37.84 34.26
C HIS A 192 27.68 -37.06 35.01
N ASP A 193 27.86 -36.82 36.30
CA ASP A 193 26.91 -36.05 37.13
C ASP A 193 26.75 -34.62 36.59
N ALA A 194 27.85 -33.96 36.21
CA ALA A 194 27.83 -32.64 35.59
C ALA A 194 27.08 -32.62 34.27
N ARG A 195 27.22 -33.68 33.44
CA ARG A 195 26.48 -33.83 32.19
C ARG A 195 24.98 -34.00 32.44
N VAL A 196 24.60 -34.84 33.41
CA VAL A 196 23.19 -35.04 33.78
C VAL A 196 22.57 -33.73 34.27
N GLN A 197 23.28 -32.98 35.12
CA GLN A 197 22.83 -31.65 35.57
C GLN A 197 22.69 -30.66 34.41
N ALA A 198 23.63 -30.66 33.46
CA ALA A 198 23.54 -29.81 32.28
C ALA A 198 22.36 -30.19 31.36
N GLU A 199 22.07 -31.49 31.20
CA GLU A 199 20.90 -31.97 30.45
C GLU A 199 19.59 -31.58 31.14
N GLN A 200 19.50 -31.69 32.47
CA GLN A 200 18.34 -31.24 33.23
C GLN A 200 18.13 -29.72 33.12
N ALA A 201 19.20 -28.93 33.22
CA ALA A 201 19.13 -27.47 33.05
C ALA A 201 18.68 -27.08 31.64
N ARG A 202 19.15 -27.79 30.60
CA ARG A 202 18.68 -27.60 29.22
C ARG A 202 17.20 -27.92 29.07
N ALA A 203 16.74 -29.05 29.62
CA ALA A 203 15.33 -29.42 29.57
C ALA A 203 14.43 -28.39 30.28
N GLN A 204 14.87 -27.82 31.40
CA GLN A 204 14.16 -26.73 32.09
C GLN A 204 14.13 -25.44 31.25
N ALA A 205 15.26 -25.08 30.62
CA ALA A 205 15.34 -23.91 29.74
C ALA A 205 14.43 -24.07 28.50
N ASP A 206 14.39 -25.25 27.89
CA ASP A 206 13.49 -25.55 26.79
C ASP A 206 12.02 -25.48 27.22
N GLY A 207 11.70 -26.00 28.40
CA GLY A 207 10.36 -25.87 29.00
C GLY A 207 9.95 -24.41 29.21
N ALA A 208 10.85 -23.58 29.75
CA ALA A 208 10.62 -22.15 29.92
C ALA A 208 10.44 -21.43 28.57
N ARG A 209 11.22 -21.81 27.54
CA ARG A 209 11.10 -21.25 26.19
C ARG A 209 9.72 -21.54 25.58
N VAL A 210 9.24 -22.78 25.69
CA VAL A 210 7.91 -23.16 25.18
C VAL A 210 6.80 -22.42 25.93
N GLN A 211 6.95 -22.19 27.24
CA GLN A 211 5.98 -21.39 28.00
C GLN A 211 5.99 -19.92 27.57
N ALA A 212 7.17 -19.35 27.32
CA ALA A 212 7.30 -17.98 26.83
C ALA A 212 6.69 -17.81 25.42
N GLU A 213 6.86 -18.79 24.54
CA GLU A 213 6.25 -18.82 23.22
C GLU A 213 4.72 -18.87 23.31
N LYS A 214 4.16 -19.77 24.13
CA LYS A 214 2.71 -19.81 24.39
C LYS A 214 2.17 -18.51 24.98
N ALA A 215 2.94 -17.83 25.83
CA ALA A 215 2.56 -16.53 26.38
C ALA A 215 2.56 -15.44 25.30
N ARG A 216 3.53 -15.47 24.38
CA ARG A 216 3.60 -14.57 23.22
C ARG A 216 2.41 -14.78 22.29
N ASP A 217 2.08 -16.02 21.94
CA ASP A 217 0.94 -16.34 21.07
C ASP A 217 -0.39 -15.84 21.67
N ARG A 218 -0.56 -16.00 22.99
CA ARG A 218 -1.73 -15.47 23.70
C ARG A 218 -1.78 -13.94 23.67
N ALA A 219 -0.64 -13.28 23.82
CA ALA A 219 -0.56 -11.83 23.73
C ALA A 219 -0.88 -11.32 22.32
N GLU A 220 -0.45 -12.05 21.28
CA GLU A 220 -0.75 -11.74 19.88
C GLU A 220 -2.25 -11.90 19.58
N GLN A 221 -2.85 -13.03 19.99
CA GLN A 221 -4.31 -13.23 19.88
C GLN A 221 -5.11 -12.16 20.65
N ALA A 222 -4.60 -11.71 21.81
CA ALA A 222 -5.23 -10.63 22.56
C ALA A 222 -5.17 -9.30 21.79
N ARG A 223 -4.05 -8.99 21.12
CA ARG A 223 -3.92 -7.80 20.27
C ARG A 223 -4.86 -7.85 19.07
N GLU A 224 -4.92 -8.99 18.37
CA GLU A 224 -5.85 -9.17 17.24
C GLU A 224 -7.31 -8.94 17.65
N ARG A 225 -7.72 -9.41 18.84
CA ARG A 225 -9.08 -9.17 19.35
C ARG A 225 -9.34 -7.70 19.66
N VAL A 226 -8.34 -6.98 20.18
CA VAL A 226 -8.44 -5.54 20.42
C VAL A 226 -8.55 -4.78 19.10
N ASP A 227 -7.77 -5.14 18.10
CA ASP A 227 -7.82 -4.51 16.77
C ASP A 227 -9.18 -4.78 16.10
N GLN A 228 -9.69 -6.01 16.14
CA GLN A 228 -11.04 -6.33 15.66
C GLN A 228 -12.14 -5.56 16.40
N ALA A 229 -12.00 -5.36 17.72
CA ALA A 229 -12.95 -4.58 18.51
C ALA A 229 -12.91 -3.10 18.12
N ARG A 230 -11.70 -2.56 17.84
CA ARG A 230 -11.49 -1.20 17.37
C ARG A 230 -12.12 -0.99 15.99
N ASP A 231 -11.88 -1.90 15.05
CA ASP A 231 -12.47 -1.84 13.71
C ASP A 231 -14.00 -1.86 13.75
N ARG A 232 -14.59 -2.69 14.62
CA ARG A 232 -16.05 -2.71 14.83
C ARG A 232 -16.56 -1.40 15.42
N ALA A 233 -15.84 -0.81 16.37
CA ALA A 233 -16.20 0.48 16.96
C ALA A 233 -16.13 1.61 15.92
N ASP A 234 -15.10 1.61 15.08
CA ASP A 234 -14.93 2.62 14.02
C ASP A 234 -15.97 2.44 12.90
N GLN A 235 -16.32 1.21 12.54
CA GLN A 235 -17.46 0.93 11.64
C GLN A 235 -18.79 1.41 12.22
N ALA A 236 -19.03 1.21 13.52
CA ALA A 236 -20.23 1.70 14.19
C ALA A 236 -20.31 3.23 14.15
N ARG A 237 -19.20 3.92 14.48
CA ARG A 237 -19.09 5.39 14.38
C ARG A 237 -19.31 5.89 12.96
N ALA A 238 -18.78 5.21 11.95
CA ALA A 238 -18.98 5.57 10.55
C ALA A 238 -20.46 5.45 10.15
N LYS A 239 -21.15 4.39 10.58
CA LYS A 239 -22.59 4.21 10.36
C LYS A 239 -23.41 5.30 11.04
N ASP A 240 -23.08 5.66 12.27
CA ASP A 240 -23.77 6.72 13.00
C ASP A 240 -23.54 8.08 12.36
N ARG A 241 -22.33 8.36 11.87
CA ARG A 241 -22.01 9.57 11.08
C ARG A 241 -22.85 9.66 9.81
N ILE A 242 -22.99 8.57 9.06
CA ILE A 242 -23.82 8.53 7.84
C ILE A 242 -25.29 8.79 8.18
N LYS A 243 -25.82 8.16 9.24
CA LYS A 243 -27.21 8.39 9.68
C LYS A 243 -27.44 9.85 10.10
N PHE A 244 -26.47 10.45 10.78
CA PHE A 244 -26.55 11.85 11.19
C PHE A 244 -26.53 12.79 9.98
N GLU A 245 -25.65 12.54 9.00
CA GLU A 245 -25.62 13.30 7.75
C GLU A 245 -26.93 13.18 6.96
N GLU A 246 -27.54 11.98 6.93
CA GLU A 246 -28.85 11.76 6.29
C GLU A 246 -29.98 12.52 7.01
N MET A 247 -29.98 12.51 8.35
CA MET A 247 -30.95 13.27 9.16
C MET A 247 -30.83 14.77 8.90
N LEU A 248 -29.61 15.31 8.89
CA LEU A 248 -29.35 16.72 8.62
C LEU A 248 -29.80 17.11 7.21
N ARG A 249 -29.59 16.23 6.23
CA ARG A 249 -30.09 16.44 4.85
C ARG A 249 -31.62 16.47 4.79
N LYS A 250 -32.30 15.56 5.50
CA LYS A 250 -33.78 15.54 5.59
C LYS A 250 -34.30 16.82 6.22
N GLU A 251 -33.73 17.24 7.35
CA GLU A 251 -34.10 18.48 8.04
C GLU A 251 -33.89 19.71 7.16
N THR A 252 -32.78 19.75 6.40
CA THR A 252 -32.50 20.86 5.46
C THR A 252 -33.55 20.93 4.35
N MET A 253 -33.93 19.79 3.76
CA MET A 253 -34.98 19.76 2.73
C MET A 253 -36.34 20.14 3.29
N GLU A 254 -36.67 19.71 4.51
CA GLU A 254 -37.91 20.09 5.18
C GLU A 254 -37.96 21.60 5.46
N ARG A 255 -36.85 22.19 5.92
CA ARG A 255 -36.73 23.63 6.11
C ARG A 255 -36.91 24.41 4.81
N GLN A 256 -36.32 23.95 3.71
CA GLN A 256 -36.50 24.57 2.38
C GLN A 256 -37.96 24.49 1.91
N ARG A 257 -38.62 23.35 2.13
CA ARG A 257 -40.05 23.19 1.81
C ARG A 257 -40.90 24.16 2.63
N LEU A 258 -40.67 24.24 3.93
CA LEU A 258 -41.39 25.18 4.81
C LEU A 258 -41.14 26.64 4.42
N GLU A 259 -39.94 26.98 3.96
CA GLU A 259 -39.63 28.33 3.47
C GLU A 259 -40.44 28.67 2.19
N ILE A 260 -40.57 27.72 1.27
CA ILE A 260 -41.42 27.87 0.08
C ILE A 260 -42.88 28.07 0.50
N ASP A 261 -43.39 27.24 1.40
CA ASP A 261 -44.78 27.32 1.89
C ASP A 261 -45.05 28.67 2.60
N VAL A 262 -44.13 29.13 3.47
CA VAL A 262 -44.21 30.45 4.12
C VAL A 262 -44.20 31.57 3.08
N SER A 263 -43.40 31.45 2.02
CA SER A 263 -43.36 32.45 0.95
C SER A 263 -44.68 32.51 0.16
N ALA A 264 -45.33 31.36 -0.06
CA ALA A 264 -46.62 31.27 -0.72
C ALA A 264 -47.72 31.91 0.14
N VAL A 265 -47.80 31.54 1.42
CA VAL A 265 -48.75 32.12 2.38
C VAL A 265 -48.57 33.64 2.50
N ARG A 266 -47.34 34.15 2.48
CA ARG A 266 -47.09 35.60 2.48
C ARG A 266 -47.63 36.32 1.24
N LYS A 267 -47.56 35.70 0.06
CA LYS A 267 -48.12 36.25 -1.17
C LYS A 267 -49.65 36.27 -1.13
N GLU A 268 -50.27 35.19 -0.65
CA GLU A 268 -51.73 35.13 -0.46
C GLU A 268 -52.20 36.18 0.53
N LEU A 269 -51.52 36.32 1.67
CA LEU A 269 -51.83 37.35 2.66
C LEU A 269 -51.74 38.77 2.07
N ALA A 270 -50.72 39.04 1.24
CA ALA A 270 -50.59 40.32 0.55
C ALA A 270 -51.75 40.57 -0.44
N SER A 271 -52.14 39.54 -1.19
CA SER A 271 -53.29 39.59 -2.11
C SER A 271 -54.60 39.87 -1.38
N VAL A 272 -54.90 39.11 -0.32
CA VAL A 272 -56.11 39.30 0.51
C VAL A 272 -56.12 40.68 1.17
N LYS A 273 -54.96 41.15 1.63
CA LYS A 273 -54.85 42.50 2.20
C LYS A 273 -55.18 43.56 1.15
N SER A 274 -54.68 43.44 -0.08
CA SER A 274 -55.00 44.34 -1.19
C SER A 274 -56.50 44.34 -1.51
N GLU A 275 -57.11 43.15 -1.59
CA GLU A 275 -58.54 43.00 -1.82
C GLU A 275 -59.38 43.65 -0.71
N ASN A 276 -58.98 43.48 0.55
CA ASN A 276 -59.66 44.13 1.67
C ASN A 276 -59.59 45.66 1.60
N HIS A 277 -58.43 46.22 1.22
CA HIS A 277 -58.32 47.68 1.01
C HIS A 277 -59.24 48.16 -0.12
N ASN A 278 -59.34 47.40 -1.22
CA ASN A 278 -60.27 47.72 -2.31
C ASN A 278 -61.72 47.66 -1.86
N LEU A 279 -62.13 46.62 -1.12
CA LEU A 279 -63.48 46.49 -0.56
C LEU A 279 -63.80 47.62 0.43
N GLN A 280 -62.85 48.00 1.28
CA GLN A 280 -63.01 49.14 2.20
C GLN A 280 -63.21 50.46 1.44
N ALA A 281 -62.46 50.69 0.36
CA ALA A 281 -62.65 51.85 -0.51
C ALA A 281 -64.05 51.85 -1.15
N HIS A 282 -64.48 50.71 -1.71
CA HIS A 282 -65.83 50.57 -2.26
C HIS A 282 -66.93 50.81 -1.23
N LEU A 283 -66.79 50.28 -0.01
CA LEU A 283 -67.76 50.46 1.06
C LEU A 283 -67.82 51.93 1.51
N ALA A 284 -66.68 52.61 1.60
CA ALA A 284 -66.63 54.03 1.94
C ALA A 284 -67.36 54.89 0.90
N ASP A 285 -67.20 54.58 -0.40
CA ASP A 285 -67.91 55.28 -1.47
C ASP A 285 -69.41 55.03 -1.44
N ALA A 286 -69.84 53.77 -1.26
CA ALA A 286 -71.24 53.42 -1.14
C ALA A 286 -71.90 54.08 0.09
N SER A 287 -71.18 54.11 1.21
CA SER A 287 -71.64 54.75 2.46
C SER A 287 -71.79 56.26 2.28
N ARG A 288 -70.83 56.92 1.64
CA ARG A 288 -70.92 58.35 1.30
C ARG A 288 -72.14 58.61 0.42
N TRP A 289 -72.37 57.79 -0.60
CA TRP A 289 -73.55 57.93 -1.47
C TRP A 289 -74.87 57.83 -0.70
N LEU A 290 -75.01 56.83 0.19
CA LEU A 290 -76.22 56.60 0.98
C LEU A 290 -76.53 57.75 1.96
N VAL A 291 -75.51 58.32 2.60
CA VAL A 291 -75.69 59.27 3.70
C VAL A 291 -75.94 60.70 3.21
N SER A 292 -75.19 61.20 2.23
CA SER A 292 -75.24 62.62 1.88
C SER A 292 -76.24 63.00 0.79
N LYS A 293 -76.99 62.03 0.19
CA LYS A 293 -77.77 62.25 -1.05
C LYS A 293 -76.95 63.06 -2.07
N ASP A 294 -75.66 62.77 -2.09
CA ASP A 294 -74.65 63.70 -2.58
C ASP A 294 -74.67 63.74 -4.10
N THR A 295 -75.01 64.91 -4.61
CA THR A 295 -75.00 65.17 -6.03
C THR A 295 -73.61 64.94 -6.64
N GLU A 296 -72.52 65.18 -5.92
CA GLU A 296 -71.17 64.97 -6.46
C GLU A 296 -70.80 63.49 -6.56
N ALA A 297 -71.17 62.68 -5.56
CA ALA A 297 -70.91 61.25 -5.60
C ALA A 297 -71.70 60.58 -6.73
N LEU A 298 -72.98 60.96 -6.88
CA LEU A 298 -73.82 60.48 -7.97
C LEU A 298 -73.33 60.96 -9.34
N ASP A 299 -72.88 62.21 -9.45
CA ASP A 299 -72.27 62.73 -10.66
C ASP A 299 -71.02 61.94 -11.03
N ARG A 300 -70.11 61.68 -10.10
CA ARG A 300 -68.93 60.86 -10.37
C ARG A 300 -69.29 59.46 -10.88
N VAL A 301 -70.30 58.81 -10.30
CA VAL A 301 -70.79 57.50 -10.77
C VAL A 301 -71.34 57.59 -12.20
N ARG A 302 -72.15 58.62 -12.48
CA ARG A 302 -72.71 58.88 -13.82
C ARG A 302 -71.62 59.13 -14.86
N LEU A 303 -70.69 60.02 -14.55
CA LEU A 303 -69.56 60.38 -15.40
C LEU A 303 -68.66 59.17 -15.68
N ARG A 304 -68.45 58.33 -14.67
CA ARG A 304 -67.73 57.07 -14.83
C ARG A 304 -68.46 56.12 -15.78
N HIS A 305 -69.77 55.97 -15.63
CA HIS A 305 -70.56 55.12 -16.53
C HIS A 305 -70.44 55.57 -17.98
N MET A 306 -70.57 56.87 -18.24
CA MET A 306 -70.40 57.42 -19.59
C MET A 306 -69.03 57.11 -20.17
N LEU A 307 -67.99 57.26 -19.35
CA LEU A 307 -66.62 56.98 -19.76
C LEU A 307 -66.42 55.49 -20.07
N THR A 308 -67.02 54.61 -19.26
CA THR A 308 -67.04 53.16 -19.50
C THR A 308 -67.72 52.84 -20.83
N VAL A 309 -68.94 53.32 -21.06
CA VAL A 309 -69.67 53.08 -22.32
C VAL A 309 -68.95 53.64 -23.53
N ALA A 310 -68.29 54.80 -23.41
CA ALA A 310 -67.46 55.33 -24.48
C ALA A 310 -66.31 54.37 -24.83
N GLN A 311 -65.61 53.85 -23.82
CA GLN A 311 -64.54 52.87 -24.04
C GLN A 311 -65.05 51.55 -24.62
N GLU A 312 -66.21 51.08 -24.17
CA GLU A 312 -66.85 49.88 -24.73
C GLU A 312 -67.16 50.07 -26.22
N ASN A 313 -67.79 51.19 -26.58
CA ASN A 313 -68.13 51.50 -27.96
C ASN A 313 -66.88 51.58 -28.85
N LEU A 314 -65.78 52.18 -28.36
CA LEU A 314 -64.50 52.21 -29.09
C LEU A 314 -63.85 50.82 -29.20
N ALA A 315 -63.90 50.01 -28.14
CA ALA A 315 -63.36 48.65 -28.15
C ALA A 315 -64.07 47.76 -29.18
N LEU A 316 -65.39 47.89 -29.26
CA LEU A 316 -66.22 47.17 -30.23
C LEU A 316 -65.95 47.67 -31.66
N ALA A 317 -65.90 48.99 -31.86
CA ALA A 317 -65.62 49.58 -33.17
C ALA A 317 -64.24 49.17 -33.71
N THR A 318 -63.26 49.00 -32.83
CA THR A 318 -61.89 48.58 -33.18
C THR A 318 -61.68 47.06 -33.17
N SER A 319 -62.73 46.28 -32.92
CA SER A 319 -62.66 44.81 -32.75
C SER A 319 -61.67 44.35 -31.67
N VAL A 320 -61.28 45.24 -30.75
CA VAL A 320 -60.48 44.91 -29.56
C VAL A 320 -61.30 44.06 -28.58
N ALA A 321 -62.62 44.23 -28.58
CA ALA A 321 -63.57 43.40 -27.86
C ALA A 321 -64.64 42.87 -28.81
N THR A 322 -65.12 41.66 -28.56
CA THR A 322 -66.22 41.01 -29.31
C THR A 322 -67.58 41.12 -28.61
N SER A 323 -67.58 41.50 -27.33
CA SER A 323 -68.78 41.66 -26.51
C SER A 323 -68.63 42.88 -25.62
N ARG A 324 -69.74 43.47 -25.15
CA ARG A 324 -69.71 44.60 -24.20
C ARG A 324 -69.09 44.22 -22.85
N TYR A 325 -69.22 42.96 -22.44
CA TYR A 325 -68.64 42.47 -21.20
C TYR A 325 -67.11 42.61 -21.25
N ASP A 326 -66.54 43.30 -20.26
CA ASP A 326 -65.12 43.67 -20.16
C ASP A 326 -64.55 44.54 -21.31
N ALA A 327 -65.37 45.06 -22.23
CA ALA A 327 -64.88 45.81 -23.38
C ALA A 327 -64.07 47.06 -22.99
N SER A 328 -64.50 47.79 -21.96
CA SER A 328 -63.77 48.95 -21.43
C SER A 328 -62.40 48.57 -20.83
N ILE A 329 -62.30 47.39 -20.21
CA ILE A 329 -61.03 46.86 -19.68
C ILE A 329 -60.11 46.45 -20.83
N LEU A 330 -60.64 45.75 -21.83
CA LEU A 330 -59.88 45.33 -23.02
C LEU A 330 -59.36 46.53 -23.82
N TRP A 331 -60.17 47.57 -23.98
CA TRP A 331 -59.73 48.85 -24.55
C TRP A 331 -58.50 49.39 -23.81
N ARG A 332 -58.58 49.52 -22.48
CA ARG A 332 -57.48 50.04 -21.67
C ARG A 332 -56.22 49.17 -21.73
N ARG A 333 -56.37 47.85 -21.80
CA ARG A 333 -55.25 46.91 -22.00
C ARG A 333 -54.61 47.06 -23.37
N ALA A 334 -55.41 47.25 -24.42
CA ALA A 334 -54.91 47.44 -25.79
C ALA A 334 -54.08 48.73 -25.96
N LEU A 335 -54.32 49.74 -25.11
CA LEU A 335 -53.50 50.95 -25.03
C LEU A 335 -52.11 50.74 -24.41
N GLY A 336 -51.89 49.61 -23.73
CA GLY A 336 -50.63 49.25 -23.10
C GLY A 336 -50.42 49.80 -21.67
N PRO A 337 -49.26 49.49 -21.06
CA PRO A 337 -48.95 49.84 -19.67
C PRO A 337 -48.44 51.27 -19.48
N SER A 338 -48.23 52.04 -20.56
CA SER A 338 -47.75 53.42 -20.44
C SER A 338 -48.71 54.25 -19.59
N GLU A 339 -48.15 55.07 -18.69
CA GLU A 339 -48.91 56.07 -17.92
C GLU A 339 -48.98 57.42 -18.65
N GLU A 340 -48.15 57.61 -19.68
CA GLU A 340 -48.06 58.85 -20.44
C GLU A 340 -49.26 59.02 -21.38
N LEU A 341 -50.00 60.11 -21.18
CA LEU A 341 -51.22 60.42 -21.94
C LEU A 341 -50.96 60.48 -23.46
N SER A 342 -49.84 61.07 -23.86
CA SER A 342 -49.49 61.27 -25.26
C SER A 342 -49.24 59.93 -26.00
N ASP A 343 -48.63 58.96 -25.33
CA ASP A 343 -48.38 57.63 -25.89
C ASP A 343 -49.67 56.84 -26.03
N ARG A 344 -50.53 56.89 -25.01
CA ARG A 344 -51.83 56.22 -25.04
C ARG A 344 -52.75 56.80 -26.11
N LEU A 345 -52.75 58.13 -26.29
CA LEU A 345 -53.46 58.79 -27.39
C LEU A 345 -52.97 58.33 -28.77
N LYS A 346 -51.65 58.30 -28.99
CA LYS A 346 -51.07 57.79 -30.25
C LYS A 346 -51.49 56.34 -30.49
N LYS A 347 -51.47 55.50 -29.46
CA LYS A 347 -51.89 54.10 -29.55
C LYS A 347 -53.38 53.97 -29.88
N ALA A 348 -54.23 54.77 -29.23
CA ALA A 348 -55.67 54.81 -29.52
C ALA A 348 -55.94 55.21 -30.98
N HIS A 349 -55.32 56.27 -31.47
CA HIS A 349 -55.47 56.68 -32.88
C HIS A 349 -54.95 55.60 -33.84
N SER A 350 -53.87 54.91 -33.49
CA SER A 350 -53.38 53.78 -34.29
C SER A 350 -54.37 52.61 -34.34
N LEU A 351 -55.11 52.34 -33.26
CA LEU A 351 -56.17 51.32 -33.25
C LEU A 351 -57.37 51.77 -34.09
N LEU A 352 -57.76 53.04 -33.98
CA LEU A 352 -58.93 53.60 -34.66
C LEU A 352 -58.73 53.82 -36.17
N ASN A 353 -57.48 53.96 -36.63
CA ASN A 353 -57.14 54.18 -38.05
C ASN A 353 -56.77 52.89 -38.81
N GLN A 354 -57.02 51.70 -38.24
CA GLN A 354 -56.75 50.43 -38.93
C GLN A 354 -57.70 50.27 -40.13
N GLN A 355 -57.21 49.69 -41.23
CA GLN A 355 -57.95 49.62 -42.51
C GLN A 355 -59.33 48.94 -42.42
N HIS A 356 -59.56 48.09 -41.42
CA HIS A 356 -60.81 47.35 -41.23
C HIS A 356 -61.78 48.02 -40.24
N VAL A 357 -61.38 49.13 -39.61
CA VAL A 357 -62.20 49.84 -38.63
C VAL A 357 -63.07 50.85 -39.38
N GLN A 358 -64.39 50.63 -39.35
CA GLN A 358 -65.38 51.57 -39.88
C GLN A 358 -66.06 52.28 -38.70
N LEU A 359 -65.74 53.56 -38.53
CA LEU A 359 -66.37 54.42 -37.51
C LEU A 359 -67.59 55.10 -38.12
N ASP A 360 -68.72 55.07 -37.41
CA ASP A 360 -69.88 55.89 -37.77
C ASP A 360 -69.57 57.40 -37.60
N GLU A 361 -70.44 58.26 -38.13
CA GLU A 361 -70.24 59.72 -38.11
C GLU A 361 -70.04 60.25 -36.67
N ARG A 362 -70.77 59.66 -35.73
CA ARG A 362 -70.74 60.01 -34.30
C ARG A 362 -69.39 59.67 -33.65
N ALA A 363 -68.89 58.46 -33.88
CA ALA A 363 -67.57 58.02 -33.42
C ALA A 363 -66.46 58.82 -34.09
N GLN A 364 -66.58 59.14 -35.39
CA GLN A 364 -65.61 60.00 -36.07
C GLN A 364 -65.55 61.40 -35.47
N ALA A 365 -66.70 62.01 -35.16
CA ALA A 365 -66.77 63.30 -34.47
C ALA A 365 -66.13 63.22 -33.08
N PHE A 366 -66.41 62.16 -32.33
CA PHE A 366 -65.81 61.93 -31.01
C PHE A 366 -64.28 61.79 -31.06
N VAL A 367 -63.75 60.99 -31.99
CA VAL A 367 -62.30 60.77 -32.15
C VAL A 367 -61.57 62.07 -32.49
N LYS A 368 -62.22 62.98 -33.21
CA LYS A 368 -61.68 64.31 -33.56
C LYS A 368 -61.76 65.32 -32.40
N SER A 369 -62.53 65.05 -31.35
CA SER A 369 -62.79 66.03 -30.29
C SER A 369 -61.51 66.50 -29.60
N GLY A 370 -60.56 65.61 -29.30
CA GLY A 370 -59.36 65.94 -28.52
C GLY A 370 -59.58 65.75 -27.01
N PRO A 371 -60.29 66.65 -26.29
CA PRO A 371 -60.59 66.50 -24.87
C PRO A 371 -61.31 65.18 -24.53
N GLY A 372 -62.32 64.77 -25.31
CA GLY A 372 -63.02 63.50 -25.07
C GLY A 372 -62.10 62.29 -25.22
N MET A 373 -61.22 62.32 -26.24
CA MET A 373 -60.24 61.26 -26.47
C MET A 373 -59.22 61.15 -25.34
N LYS A 374 -58.80 62.26 -24.71
CA LYS A 374 -57.88 62.23 -23.57
C LYS A 374 -58.47 61.42 -22.41
N LEU A 375 -59.71 61.69 -22.04
CA LEU A 375 -60.39 61.03 -20.92
C LEU A 375 -60.53 59.51 -21.12
N VAL A 376 -60.89 59.07 -22.33
CA VAL A 376 -61.06 57.63 -22.62
C VAL A 376 -59.74 56.88 -22.73
N VAL A 377 -58.60 57.57 -22.86
CA VAL A 377 -57.29 56.91 -22.89
C VAL A 377 -56.47 57.08 -21.62
N GLU A 378 -56.86 57.93 -20.67
CA GLU A 378 -56.11 58.13 -19.42
C GLU A 378 -55.86 56.84 -18.64
N ALA A 379 -54.60 56.62 -18.24
CA ALA A 379 -54.21 55.51 -17.37
C ALA A 379 -54.79 55.68 -15.95
N ARG A 380 -54.76 56.91 -15.43
CA ARG A 380 -55.24 57.26 -14.09
C ARG A 380 -56.25 58.40 -14.20
N SER A 381 -57.50 58.05 -14.45
CA SER A 381 -58.59 59.04 -14.49
C SER A 381 -59.09 59.32 -13.08
N THR A 382 -59.23 60.60 -12.73
CA THR A 382 -59.86 61.04 -11.46
C THR A 382 -61.30 60.55 -11.34
N ILE A 383 -62.00 60.41 -12.48
CA ILE A 383 -63.36 59.86 -12.58
C ILE A 383 -63.39 58.35 -12.23
N ARG A 384 -62.31 57.62 -12.57
CA ARG A 384 -62.20 56.16 -12.39
C ARG A 384 -61.42 55.71 -11.14
N ALA A 385 -60.73 56.61 -10.44
CA ALA A 385 -59.87 56.28 -9.30
C ALA A 385 -60.57 55.50 -8.15
N LEU A 386 -61.90 55.35 -8.22
CA LEU A 386 -62.76 54.81 -7.19
C LEU A 386 -63.61 53.61 -7.69
N GLY A 387 -63.12 52.85 -8.68
CA GLY A 387 -63.63 51.51 -9.02
C GLY A 387 -64.12 51.34 -10.46
N ASP A 388 -63.91 50.15 -11.04
CA ASP A 388 -64.19 49.85 -12.45
C ASP A 388 -65.53 49.14 -12.71
N ASN A 389 -66.23 48.66 -11.67
CA ASN A 389 -67.31 47.68 -11.80
C ASN A 389 -68.65 48.15 -11.19
N VAL A 390 -69.22 49.24 -11.69
CA VAL A 390 -70.62 49.57 -11.36
C VAL A 390 -71.48 49.18 -12.56
N ALA A 391 -72.34 48.18 -12.37
CA ALA A 391 -73.28 47.74 -13.38
C ALA A 391 -74.32 48.83 -13.62
N HIS A 392 -74.40 49.30 -14.85
CA HIS A 392 -75.33 50.33 -15.27
C HIS A 392 -76.00 49.90 -16.58
N PRO A 393 -77.23 50.38 -16.86
CA PRO A 393 -77.92 50.05 -18.11
C PRO A 393 -77.09 50.52 -19.32
N PRO A 394 -77.08 49.74 -20.42
CA PRO A 394 -76.29 50.08 -21.61
C PRO A 394 -76.80 51.34 -22.33
N GLN A 395 -78.07 51.71 -22.11
CA GLN A 395 -78.67 52.92 -22.64
C GLN A 395 -78.46 54.08 -21.66
N ILE A 396 -77.80 55.13 -22.14
CA ILE A 396 -77.55 56.35 -21.40
C ILE A 396 -78.51 57.42 -21.93
N SER A 397 -79.49 57.82 -21.12
CA SER A 397 -80.39 58.94 -21.47
C SER A 397 -79.69 60.26 -21.19
N ARG A 398 -79.62 61.15 -22.19
CA ARG A 398 -78.97 62.47 -22.03
C ARG A 398 -79.47 63.25 -20.81
N ASP A 399 -80.78 63.26 -20.57
CA ASP A 399 -81.41 63.99 -19.45
C ASP A 399 -80.88 63.59 -18.07
N VAL A 400 -80.47 62.33 -17.91
CA VAL A 400 -79.98 61.80 -16.62
C VAL A 400 -78.53 62.25 -16.35
N PHE A 401 -77.73 62.46 -17.39
CA PHE A 401 -76.29 62.68 -17.29
C PHE A 401 -75.88 64.12 -17.53
N HIS A 402 -76.69 64.91 -18.24
CA HIS A 402 -76.37 66.28 -18.63
C HIS A 402 -76.00 67.18 -17.45
N VAL A 403 -76.75 67.09 -16.34
CA VAL A 403 -76.46 67.88 -15.13
C VAL A 403 -75.10 67.51 -14.52
N ALA A 404 -74.71 66.24 -14.56
CA ALA A 404 -73.41 65.80 -14.07
C ALA A 404 -72.27 66.29 -14.98
N VAL A 405 -72.49 66.23 -16.30
CA VAL A 405 -71.54 66.73 -17.31
C VAL A 405 -71.31 68.23 -17.10
N ALA A 406 -72.37 69.02 -16.97
CA ALA A 406 -72.32 70.47 -16.79
C ALA A 406 -71.55 70.91 -15.53
N ARG A 407 -71.49 70.07 -14.48
CA ARG A 407 -70.77 70.36 -13.24
C ARG A 407 -69.31 69.88 -13.25
N HIS A 408 -68.88 69.11 -14.24
CA HIS A 408 -67.54 68.55 -14.26
C HIS A 408 -66.50 69.61 -14.69
N PRO A 409 -65.31 69.69 -14.04
CA PRO A 409 -64.26 70.62 -14.43
C PRO A 409 -63.77 70.45 -15.87
N GLU A 410 -63.82 69.23 -16.40
CA GLU A 410 -63.45 68.89 -17.78
C GLU A 410 -64.70 68.82 -18.68
N PHE A 411 -65.55 69.84 -18.58
CA PHE A 411 -66.85 69.93 -19.26
C PHE A 411 -66.77 69.58 -20.75
N GLU A 412 -65.81 70.17 -21.49
CA GLU A 412 -65.67 69.94 -22.95
C GLU A 412 -65.43 68.46 -23.28
N GLY A 413 -64.59 67.78 -22.50
CA GLY A 413 -64.30 66.37 -22.70
C GLY A 413 -65.51 65.49 -22.36
N MET A 414 -66.20 65.79 -21.26
CA MET A 414 -67.39 65.05 -20.85
C MET A 414 -68.59 65.30 -21.77
N GLN A 415 -68.72 66.50 -22.32
CA GLN A 415 -69.73 66.83 -23.32
C GLN A 415 -69.46 66.12 -24.64
N ALA A 416 -68.20 65.99 -25.06
CA ALA A 416 -67.84 65.16 -26.21
C ALA A 416 -68.23 63.69 -25.98
N ILE A 417 -68.00 63.16 -24.77
CA ILE A 417 -68.43 61.81 -24.39
C ILE A 417 -69.97 61.71 -24.39
N GLU A 418 -70.68 62.68 -23.81
CA GLU A 418 -72.15 62.74 -23.81
C GLU A 418 -72.72 62.66 -25.22
N ASN A 419 -72.16 63.48 -26.11
CA ASN A 419 -72.52 63.50 -27.51
C ASN A 419 -72.15 62.22 -28.24
N PHE A 420 -71.27 61.38 -27.70
CA PHE A 420 -70.89 60.09 -28.27
C PHE A 420 -71.70 58.90 -27.73
N VAL A 421 -72.11 58.92 -26.47
CA VAL A 421 -72.71 57.73 -25.82
C VAL A 421 -74.21 57.84 -25.54
N CYS A 422 -74.79 59.04 -25.46
CA CYS A 422 -76.21 59.23 -25.11
C CYS A 422 -77.10 59.24 -26.35
N ASP A 423 -78.11 58.37 -26.43
CA ASP A 423 -79.07 58.39 -27.55
C ASP A 423 -79.95 59.65 -27.59
#